data_AF-A0A841HBI0-F1
#
_entry.id   AF-A0A841HBI0-F1
#
_cell.length_a   1.000
_cell.length_b   1.000
_cell.length_c   1.000
_cell.angle_alpha   90.00
_cell.angle_beta   90.00
_cell.angle_gamma   90.00
#
_symmetry.space_group_name_H-M   'P 1'
#
loop_
_entity.id
_entity.type
_entity.pdbx_description
1 polymer ?
#
loop_
_entity_poly.entity_id
_entity_poly.type
_entity_poly.pdbx_seq_one_letter_code
_entity_poly.pdbx_strand_id
1 'polypeptide(L)'
;MLDAGEDVRVPAAELDLGPGTPSQIRERFGLVQHMPLRFVHDDDGPAALADAERDRLYEWTRGSGRLNVNSATRGEVRATVNRAGHARDIVTVERIGLLEQSVICKDSTDPPGLLAAIGQHLPSELLAVVP
;
A
#
# COMPACT_ATOMS: atom_id res chain seq x y z
N MET A 1 15.48 -7.58 -17.97
CA MET A 1 16.52 -6.63 -17.55
C MET A 1 16.16 -6.25 -16.12
N LEU A 2 16.94 -6.70 -15.14
CA LEU A 2 16.81 -6.27 -13.75
C LEU A 2 17.65 -5.01 -13.66
N ASP A 3 17.00 -3.87 -13.51
CA ASP A 3 17.72 -2.62 -13.33
C ASP A 3 18.20 -2.55 -11.87
N ALA A 4 19.44 -3.00 -11.68
CA ALA A 4 20.08 -3.06 -10.39
C ALA A 4 20.81 -1.73 -10.15
N GLY A 5 20.07 -0.69 -9.75
CA GLY A 5 20.63 0.46 -9.05
C GLY A 5 20.47 1.84 -9.66
N GLU A 6 19.70 2.02 -10.74
CA GLU A 6 19.33 3.36 -11.22
C GLU A 6 18.01 3.82 -10.59
N ASP A 7 18.01 5.04 -10.05
CA ASP A 7 16.82 5.65 -9.47
C ASP A 7 15.87 6.09 -10.60
N VAL A 8 14.79 5.33 -10.81
CA VAL A 8 13.74 5.72 -11.73
C VAL A 8 12.77 6.69 -11.06
N ARG A 9 12.60 7.87 -11.66
CA ARG A 9 11.62 8.88 -11.21
C ARG A 9 10.40 8.87 -12.12
N VAL A 10 9.24 8.49 -11.57
CA VAL A 10 7.93 8.71 -12.20
C VAL A 10 7.43 10.11 -11.80
N PRO A 11 7.25 11.05 -12.74
CA PRO A 11 6.72 12.38 -12.43
C PRO A 11 5.27 12.30 -11.91
N ALA A 12 4.86 13.28 -11.10
CA ALA A 12 3.50 13.32 -10.55
C ALA A 12 2.40 13.30 -11.63
N ALA A 13 2.67 13.91 -12.79
CA ALA A 13 1.76 13.93 -13.94
C ALA A 13 1.57 12.54 -14.57
N GLU A 14 2.56 11.65 -14.41
CA GLU A 14 2.57 10.30 -14.99
C GLU A 14 2.08 9.22 -14.00
N LEU A 15 1.59 9.63 -12.82
CA LEU A 15 0.96 8.71 -11.88
C LEU A 15 -0.42 8.28 -12.37
N ASP A 16 -1.17 9.19 -13.01
CA ASP A 16 -2.54 8.96 -13.49
C ASP A 16 -3.46 8.28 -12.44
N LEU A 17 -3.33 8.74 -11.19
CA LEU A 17 -4.10 8.27 -10.03
C LEU A 17 -5.15 9.30 -9.59
N GLY A 18 -5.57 10.20 -10.50
CA GLY A 18 -6.48 11.31 -10.23
C GLY A 18 -5.82 12.52 -9.56
N PRO A 19 -6.60 13.57 -9.24
CA PRO A 19 -6.06 14.84 -8.76
C PRO A 19 -5.46 14.72 -7.35
N GLY A 20 -4.47 15.56 -7.06
CA GLY A 20 -3.82 15.69 -5.76
C GLY A 20 -2.33 15.93 -5.87
N THR A 21 -1.70 16.36 -4.77
CA THR A 21 -0.24 16.31 -4.63
C THR A 21 0.23 14.86 -4.49
N PRO A 22 1.50 14.55 -4.76
CA PRO A 22 2.03 13.20 -4.55
C PRO A 22 1.77 12.64 -3.15
N SER A 23 1.87 13.46 -2.10
CA SER A 23 1.57 13.04 -0.72
C SER A 23 0.10 12.68 -0.54
N GLN A 24 -0.83 13.46 -1.10
CA GLN A 24 -2.26 13.16 -1.06
C GLN A 24 -2.59 11.87 -1.81
N ILE A 25 -1.93 11.64 -2.96
CA ILE A 25 -2.07 10.39 -3.72
C ILE A 25 -1.56 9.21 -2.89
N ARG A 26 -0.40 9.34 -2.23
CA ARG A 26 0.13 8.28 -1.34
C ARG A 26 -0.86 7.92 -0.24
N GLU A 27 -1.42 8.92 0.43
CA GLU A 27 -2.39 8.70 1.50
C GLU A 27 -3.66 8.01 0.96
N ARG A 28 -4.24 8.52 -0.14
CA ARG A 28 -5.47 7.97 -0.74
C ARG A 28 -5.33 6.51 -1.16
N PHE A 29 -4.21 6.13 -1.77
CA PHE A 29 -3.97 4.78 -2.27
C PHE A 29 -3.17 3.90 -1.31
N GLY A 30 -2.85 4.40 -0.11
CA GLY A 30 -2.13 3.67 0.91
C GLY A 30 -0.71 3.26 0.50
N LEU A 31 -0.01 4.11 -0.25
CA LEU A 31 1.31 3.82 -0.81
C LEU A 31 2.42 4.07 0.22
N VAL A 32 2.64 3.12 1.13
CA VAL A 32 3.74 3.20 2.12
C VAL A 32 5.12 3.23 1.45
N GLN A 33 6.11 3.74 2.17
CA GLN A 33 7.51 3.79 1.73
C GLN A 33 7.99 2.38 1.37
N HIS A 34 8.77 2.30 0.29
CA HIS A 34 9.33 1.06 -0.27
C HIS A 34 8.29 0.05 -0.81
N MET A 35 7.01 0.43 -0.92
CA MET A 35 6.02 -0.40 -1.62
C MET A 35 6.50 -0.70 -3.05
N PRO A 36 6.60 -1.97 -3.45
CA PRO A 36 6.94 -2.30 -4.83
C PRO A 36 5.77 -1.89 -5.73
N LEU A 37 6.09 -1.06 -6.72
CA LEU A 37 5.18 -0.59 -7.76
C LEU A 37 5.70 -1.02 -9.13
N ARG A 38 4.79 -1.22 -10.08
CA ARG A 38 5.16 -1.51 -11.46
C ARG A 38 5.06 -0.22 -12.28
N PHE A 39 6.08 0.02 -13.07
CA PHE A 39 6.18 1.16 -13.97
C PHE A 39 6.61 0.68 -15.36
N VAL A 40 6.37 1.53 -16.35
CA VAL A 40 6.90 1.40 -17.70
C VAL A 40 7.92 2.52 -17.92
N HIS A 41 8.96 2.22 -18.71
CA HIS A 41 10.02 3.17 -19.05
C HIS A 41 10.19 3.15 -20.56
N ASP A 42 9.99 4.30 -21.19
CA ASP A 42 10.20 4.51 -22.62
C ASP A 42 11.49 5.30 -22.81
N ASP A 43 12.35 4.89 -23.74
CA ASP A 43 13.66 5.53 -23.98
C ASP A 43 13.55 7.03 -24.33
N ASP A 44 12.42 7.42 -24.95
CA ASP A 44 12.15 8.79 -25.41
C ASP A 44 11.13 9.54 -24.55
N GLY A 45 10.68 8.97 -23.43
CA GLY A 45 9.56 9.47 -22.62
C GLY A 45 9.79 9.41 -21.10
N PRO A 46 8.96 10.09 -20.29
CA PRO A 46 9.03 9.93 -18.85
C PRO A 46 8.56 8.53 -18.45
N ALA A 47 9.15 7.98 -17.37
CA ALA A 47 8.60 6.78 -16.77
C ALA A 47 7.18 7.03 -16.23
N ALA A 48 6.30 6.06 -16.36
CA ALA A 48 4.91 6.13 -15.93
C ALA A 48 4.51 4.90 -15.11
N LEU A 49 3.51 5.01 -14.23
CA LEU A 49 2.95 3.80 -13.59
C LEU A 49 2.36 2.89 -14.67
N ALA A 50 2.60 1.59 -14.57
CA ALA A 50 2.04 0.64 -15.52
C ALA A 50 0.52 0.60 -15.39
N ASP A 51 -0.21 0.45 -16.50
CA ASP A 51 -1.69 0.42 -16.51
C ASP A 51 -2.24 -0.61 -15.52
N ALA A 52 -1.69 -1.82 -15.52
CA ALA A 52 -2.07 -2.89 -14.59
C ALA A 52 -1.80 -2.54 -13.11
N GLU A 53 -0.85 -1.64 -12.82
CA GLU A 53 -0.62 -1.15 -11.47
C GLU A 53 -1.66 -0.10 -11.08
N ARG A 54 -2.02 0.81 -11.99
CA ARG A 54 -3.10 1.78 -11.75
C ARG A 54 -4.42 1.06 -11.51
N ASP A 55 -4.75 0.08 -12.34
CA ASP A 55 -5.94 -0.76 -12.19
C ASP A 55 -5.99 -1.43 -10.81
N ARG A 56 -4.88 -2.07 -10.41
CA ARG A 56 -4.74 -2.70 -9.09
C ARG A 56 -4.97 -1.69 -7.96
N LEU A 57 -4.38 -0.50 -8.04
CA LEU A 57 -4.53 0.53 -7.02
C LEU A 57 -5.97 1.07 -6.96
N TYR A 58 -6.63 1.26 -8.10
CA TYR A 58 -8.05 1.62 -8.14
C TYR A 58 -8.98 0.49 -7.66
N GLU A 59 -8.60 -0.78 -7.81
CA GLU A 59 -9.34 -1.89 -7.20
C GLU A 59 -9.27 -1.85 -5.68
N TRP A 60 -8.14 -1.40 -5.11
CA TRP A 60 -8.00 -1.27 -3.66
C TRP A 60 -8.96 -0.24 -3.08
N THR A 61 -9.20 0.87 -3.78
CA THR A 61 -10.16 1.91 -3.36
C THR A 61 -11.62 1.49 -3.60
N ARG A 62 -11.88 0.36 -4.27
CA ARG A 62 -13.24 -0.16 -4.52
C ARG A 62 -13.57 -1.38 -3.66
N GLY A 63 -12.59 -1.91 -2.92
CA GLY A 63 -12.71 -3.13 -2.13
C GLY A 63 -13.28 -2.91 -0.73
N SER A 64 -12.99 -3.83 0.19
CA SER A 64 -13.42 -3.81 1.59
C SER A 64 -12.54 -2.94 2.51
N GLY A 65 -11.60 -2.18 1.93
CA GLY A 65 -10.59 -1.42 2.65
C GLY A 65 -9.38 -2.27 3.04
N ARG A 66 -8.26 -1.59 3.27
CA ARG A 66 -7.00 -2.25 3.64
C ARG A 66 -6.09 -1.31 4.43
N LEU A 67 -5.13 -1.91 5.11
CA LEU A 67 -4.06 -1.21 5.81
C LEU A 67 -2.72 -1.70 5.30
N ASN A 68 -2.00 -0.83 4.59
CA ASN A 68 -0.68 -1.14 4.08
C ASN A 68 0.38 -0.74 5.11
N VAL A 69 1.39 -1.59 5.27
CA VAL A 69 2.42 -1.49 6.32
C VAL A 69 3.77 -1.78 5.70
N ASN A 70 4.80 -0.97 5.99
CA ASN A 70 6.18 -1.26 5.60
C ASN A 70 7.04 -1.71 6.78
N SER A 71 8.31 -2.06 6.53
CA SER A 71 9.31 -2.39 7.57
C SER A 71 8.89 -3.51 8.53
N ALA A 72 7.93 -4.35 8.14
CA ALA A 72 7.42 -5.43 8.98
C ALA A 72 7.18 -6.70 8.16
N THR A 73 7.60 -7.83 8.68
CA THR A 73 7.28 -9.12 8.07
C THR A 73 5.80 -9.43 8.22
N ARG A 74 5.26 -10.26 7.32
CA ARG A 74 3.89 -10.78 7.43
C ARG A 74 3.58 -11.38 8.81
N GLY A 75 4.57 -12.07 9.40
CA GLY A 75 4.43 -12.70 10.72
C GLY A 75 4.27 -11.68 11.84
N GLU A 76 5.07 -10.62 11.83
CA GLU A 76 4.97 -9.53 12.79
C GLU A 76 3.64 -8.79 12.68
N VAL A 77 3.22 -8.43 11.46
CA VAL A 77 1.92 -7.77 11.24
C VAL A 77 0.78 -8.66 11.74
N ARG A 78 0.77 -9.95 11.40
CA ARG A 78 -0.26 -10.88 11.86
C ARG A 78 -0.25 -11.05 13.38
N ALA A 79 0.92 -11.16 14.00
CA ALA A 79 1.06 -11.28 15.44
C ALA A 79 0.55 -10.01 16.15
N THR A 80 0.83 -8.82 15.62
CA THR A 80 0.35 -7.56 16.17
C THR A 80 -1.17 -7.44 16.04
N VAL A 81 -1.75 -7.73 14.86
CA VAL A 81 -3.23 -7.76 14.69
C VAL A 81 -3.88 -8.72 15.68
N ASN A 82 -3.31 -9.92 15.87
CA ASN A 82 -3.83 -10.90 16.83
C ASN A 82 -3.75 -10.40 18.27
N ARG A 83 -2.61 -9.83 18.69
CA ARG A 83 -2.42 -9.29 20.05
C ARG A 83 -3.33 -8.10 20.34
N ALA A 84 -3.63 -7.30 19.32
CA ALA A 84 -4.57 -6.19 19.43
C ALA A 84 -6.05 -6.64 19.44
N GLY A 85 -6.34 -7.95 19.33
CA GLY A 85 -7.70 -8.48 19.36
C GLY A 85 -8.46 -8.42 18.03
N HIS A 86 -7.80 -7.99 16.94
CA HIS A 86 -8.42 -7.73 15.64
C HIS A 86 -8.30 -8.89 14.64
N ALA A 87 -7.97 -10.10 15.11
CA ALA A 87 -7.82 -11.28 14.24
C ALA A 87 -9.10 -11.61 13.44
N ARG A 88 -10.28 -11.26 13.98
CA ARG A 88 -11.58 -11.49 13.34
C ARG A 88 -12.03 -10.36 12.44
N ASP A 89 -11.31 -9.23 12.41
CA ASP A 89 -11.68 -8.04 11.64
C ASP A 89 -10.99 -8.00 10.28
N ILE A 90 -10.07 -8.93 10.03
CA ILE A 90 -9.33 -9.01 8.78
C ILE A 90 -9.70 -10.27 8.02
N VAL A 91 -9.66 -10.20 6.69
CA VAL A 91 -9.71 -11.39 5.82
C VAL A 91 -8.36 -12.10 5.91
N THR A 92 -7.27 -11.37 5.65
CA THR A 92 -5.91 -11.92 5.68
C THR A 92 -4.85 -10.81 5.76
N VAL A 93 -3.60 -11.21 5.91
CA VAL A 93 -2.42 -10.34 5.69
C VAL A 93 -1.72 -10.85 4.43
N GLU A 94 -1.78 -10.07 3.37
CA GLU A 94 -1.08 -10.33 2.11
C GLU A 94 0.33 -9.76 2.15
N ARG A 95 1.24 -10.43 1.45
CA ARG A 95 2.60 -9.94 1.23
C ARG A 95 2.62 -9.14 -0.06
N ILE A 96 2.98 -7.86 0.00
CA ILE A 96 3.20 -7.03 -1.20
C ILE A 96 4.69 -7.02 -1.56
N GLY A 97 5.57 -6.85 -0.56
CA GLY A 97 7.02 -6.85 -0.69
C GLY A 97 7.68 -7.71 0.39
N LEU A 98 9.00 -7.61 0.55
CA LEU A 98 9.69 -8.39 1.59
C LEU A 98 9.24 -7.96 2.99
N LEU A 99 9.17 -6.64 3.20
CA LEU A 99 8.76 -6.00 4.47
C LEU A 99 7.50 -5.14 4.31
N GLU A 100 6.84 -5.23 3.15
CA GLU A 100 5.62 -4.51 2.83
C GLU A 100 4.45 -5.48 2.81
N GLN A 101 3.45 -5.22 3.65
CA GLN A 101 2.29 -6.06 3.84
C GLN A 101 1.00 -5.28 3.59
N SER A 102 -0.06 -5.98 3.19
CA SER A 102 -1.42 -5.45 3.10
C SER A 102 -2.32 -6.24 4.04
N VAL A 103 -2.88 -5.59 5.05
CA VAL A 103 -3.93 -6.19 5.86
C VAL A 103 -5.26 -5.93 5.14
N ILE A 104 -5.89 -6.98 4.62
CA ILE A 104 -7.20 -6.85 3.97
C ILE A 104 -8.27 -6.87 5.05
N CYS A 105 -9.02 -5.77 5.15
CA CYS A 105 -10.13 -5.63 6.08
C CYS A 105 -11.33 -6.46 5.61
N LYS A 106 -12.19 -6.85 6.54
CA LYS A 106 -13.55 -7.27 6.20
C LYS A 106 -14.41 -6.04 5.89
N ASP A 107 -15.52 -6.24 5.19
CA ASP A 107 -16.45 -5.17 4.82
C ASP A 107 -16.96 -4.35 6.03
N SER A 108 -17.01 -4.97 7.21
CA SER A 108 -17.45 -4.34 8.47
C SER A 108 -16.34 -3.60 9.22
N THR A 109 -15.12 -3.60 8.71
CA THR A 109 -13.93 -3.14 9.45
C THR A 109 -13.46 -1.82 8.91
N ASP A 110 -13.43 -0.80 9.78
CA ASP A 110 -12.91 0.52 9.49
C ASP A 110 -11.37 0.52 9.43
N PRO A 111 -10.72 0.75 8.26
CA PRO A 111 -9.26 0.70 8.16
C PRO A 111 -8.53 1.76 9.01
N PRO A 112 -8.98 3.03 9.11
CA PRO A 112 -8.44 4.00 10.06
C PRO A 112 -8.53 3.55 11.54
N GLY A 113 -9.64 2.95 11.95
CA GLY A 113 -9.80 2.38 13.29
C GLY A 113 -8.81 1.23 13.56
N LEU A 114 -8.63 0.33 12.58
CA LEU A 114 -7.62 -0.73 12.68
C LEU A 114 -6.19 -0.16 12.75
N LEU A 115 -5.90 0.88 11.96
CA LEU A 115 -4.62 1.61 12.00
C LEU A 115 -4.36 2.16 13.40
N ALA A 116 -5.34 2.84 14.00
CA ALA A 116 -5.21 3.39 15.35
C ALA A 116 -4.94 2.29 16.40
N ALA A 117 -5.55 1.11 16.24
CA ALA A 117 -5.38 0.00 17.17
C ALA A 117 -3.99 -0.67 17.09
N ILE A 118 -3.43 -0.83 15.89
CA ILE A 118 -2.18 -1.57 15.70
C ILE A 118 -0.94 -0.71 15.47
N GLY A 119 -1.11 0.54 15.01
CA GLY A 119 -0.02 1.39 14.55
C GLY A 119 1.00 1.71 15.63
N GLN A 120 0.56 1.92 16.88
CA GLN A 120 1.45 2.16 18.02
C GLN A 120 2.36 0.95 18.38
N HIS A 121 2.08 -0.22 17.82
CA HIS A 121 2.79 -1.47 18.12
C HIS A 121 3.77 -1.90 17.02
N LEU A 122 3.87 -1.13 15.93
CA LEU A 122 4.77 -1.39 14.81
C LEU A 122 5.62 -0.14 14.54
N PRO A 123 6.96 -0.24 14.54
CA PRO A 123 7.84 0.86 14.13
C PRO A 123 7.85 0.98 12.59
N SER A 124 6.68 1.24 12.01
CA SER A 124 6.38 1.18 10.58
C SER A 124 5.60 2.42 10.16
N GLU A 125 5.64 2.75 8.86
CA GLU A 125 4.61 3.58 8.26
C GLU A 125 3.38 2.70 7.99
N LEU A 126 2.20 3.22 8.34
CA LEU A 126 0.93 2.59 8.06
C LEU A 126 0.03 3.58 7.34
N LEU A 127 -0.56 3.16 6.22
CA LEU A 127 -1.56 3.95 5.50
C LEU A 127 -2.80 3.12 5.22
N ALA A 128 -3.95 3.70 5.56
CA ALA A 128 -5.26 3.12 5.34
C ALA A 128 -5.76 3.48 3.94
N VAL A 129 -6.27 2.49 3.21
CA VAL A 129 -7.08 2.70 2.01
C VAL A 129 -8.53 2.52 2.40
N VAL A 130 -9.30 3.59 2.23
CA VAL A 130 -10.74 3.62 2.52
C VAL A 130 -11.50 3.40 1.20
N PRO A 131 -12.52 2.51 1.18
CA PRO A 131 -13.41 2.32 0.03
C PRO A 131 -14.23 3.56 -0.34
#